data_AF-A0A7Y7B8V3-F1
#
_entry.id   AF-A0A7Y7B8V3-F1
#
_cell.length_a   1.000
_cell.length_b   1.000
_cell.length_c   1.000
_cell.angle_alpha   90.00
_cell.angle_beta   90.00
_cell.angle_gamma   90.00
#
_symmetry.space_group_name_H-M   'P 1'
#
loop_
_entity.id
_entity.type
_entity.pdbx_description
1 polymer ?
#
loop_
_entity_poly.entity_id
_entity_poly.type
_entity_poly.pdbx_seq_one_letter_code
_entity_poly.pdbx_strand_id
1 'polypeptide(L)'
;MTPPAAAGPTGPEPTGPEPTGPEQAGPEPTAPELTGPELTALLARLLTDDDYRERLAAHGPAAVTGNPAEHACLATVDHGELAFTARRFRTDLWHGDGAGGIADAFPRSLALLAARGRPRARLVREFLASPWFGRFRALPYTGEGISLEEAFAGYAMDLPCAAPDGADPAAQDLWYTLRHEMLLALLTALVHERPVSFRTDVPGILPTDHGHATVRTCPARLPARWGASAAADPGSTDVTCLYVCTPRAMAFGPVSRRVADALLRPGEPEAERVRQALRRRGIW
;
A
#
# COMPACT_ATOMS: atom_id res chain seq x y z
N MET A 1 61.03 89.35 16.72
CA MET A 1 60.37 89.56 15.42
C MET A 1 59.00 88.91 15.49
N THR A 2 57.94 89.71 15.56
CA THR A 2 56.55 89.29 15.30
C THR A 2 56.39 89.07 13.79
N PRO A 3 55.51 88.14 13.37
CA PRO A 3 54.25 88.61 12.80
C PRO A 3 53.00 87.88 13.36
N PRO A 4 51.82 88.54 13.38
CA PRO A 4 50.54 87.97 13.82
C PRO A 4 49.61 87.62 12.63
N ALA A 5 48.40 87.13 12.98
CA ALA A 5 47.21 86.86 12.17
C ALA A 5 47.09 85.40 11.65
N ALA A 6 45.93 84.74 11.66
CA ALA A 6 44.57 85.27 11.61
C ALA A 6 43.57 84.39 12.39
N ALA A 7 42.55 85.05 12.96
CA ALA A 7 41.36 84.44 13.53
C ALA A 7 40.49 83.86 12.40
N GLY A 8 40.14 82.58 12.50
CA GLY A 8 39.13 81.94 11.66
C GLY A 8 37.71 82.19 12.24
N PRO A 9 36.70 82.46 11.40
CA PRO A 9 35.32 82.65 11.87
C PRO A 9 34.65 81.31 12.18
N THR A 10 34.11 81.17 13.39
CA THR A 10 33.16 80.13 13.79
C THR A 10 31.81 80.41 13.14
N GLY A 11 31.46 79.63 12.11
CA GLY A 11 30.09 79.55 11.59
C GLY A 11 29.25 78.59 12.44
N PRO A 12 27.94 78.87 12.66
CA PRO A 12 27.06 77.95 13.39
C PRO A 12 26.74 76.71 12.54
N GLU A 13 26.82 75.53 13.15
CA GLU A 13 26.29 74.28 12.57
C GLU A 13 24.77 74.34 12.44
N PRO A 14 24.18 74.05 11.27
CA PRO A 14 22.75 73.85 11.16
C PRO A 14 22.37 72.45 11.65
N THR A 15 21.74 72.37 12.82
CA THR A 15 21.02 71.18 13.29
C THR A 15 19.75 71.02 12.46
N GLY A 16 19.82 70.24 11.39
CA GLY A 16 18.63 69.80 10.65
C GLY A 16 17.95 68.64 11.41
N PRO A 17 16.60 68.59 11.46
CA PRO A 17 15.90 67.44 12.03
C PRO A 17 16.15 66.18 11.19
N GLU A 18 16.43 65.06 11.87
CA GLU A 18 16.48 63.74 11.23
C GLU A 18 15.15 63.43 10.53
N PRO A 19 15.15 62.96 9.27
CA PRO A 19 13.94 62.47 8.64
C PRO A 19 13.58 61.11 9.23
N THR A 20 12.67 61.10 10.21
CA THR A 20 11.94 59.89 10.60
C THR A 20 10.94 59.58 9.48
N GLY A 21 11.41 58.84 8.46
CA GLY A 21 10.54 58.30 7.43
C GLY A 21 9.57 57.28 8.04
N PRO A 22 8.32 57.21 7.57
CA PRO A 22 7.38 56.20 8.05
C PRO A 22 7.94 54.80 7.76
N GLU A 23 8.03 53.99 8.81
CA GLU A 23 8.32 52.56 8.73
C GLU A 23 7.24 51.92 7.84
N GLN A 24 7.61 51.64 6.58
CA GLN A 24 6.76 50.85 5.70
C GLN A 24 6.80 49.40 6.21
N ALA A 25 5.90 49.08 7.13
CA ALA A 25 5.44 47.71 7.31
C ALA A 25 4.71 47.31 6.01
N GLY A 26 5.48 46.86 5.03
CA GLY A 26 4.92 46.15 3.88
C GLY A 26 4.14 44.94 4.38
N PRO A 27 3.08 44.50 3.67
CA PRO A 27 2.39 43.28 4.04
C PRO A 27 3.42 42.15 4.12
N GLU A 28 3.47 41.45 5.26
CA GLU A 28 4.26 40.23 5.35
C GLU A 28 3.86 39.34 4.17
N PRO A 29 4.82 38.87 3.35
CA PRO A 29 4.49 37.95 2.27
C PRO A 29 3.97 36.68 2.93
N THR A 30 2.65 36.53 2.98
CA THR A 30 2.01 35.28 3.39
C THR A 30 2.44 34.26 2.34
N ALA A 31 3.36 33.37 2.72
CA ALA A 31 3.83 32.32 1.84
C ALA A 31 2.60 31.50 1.38
N PRO A 32 2.57 31.05 0.12
CA PRO A 32 1.47 30.21 -0.34
C PRO A 32 1.36 28.97 0.57
N GLU A 33 0.16 28.69 1.06
CA GLU A 33 -0.11 27.53 1.91
C GLU A 33 -0.51 26.33 1.05
N LEU A 34 -0.11 25.14 1.47
CA LEU A 34 -0.57 23.90 0.84
C LEU A 34 -2.04 23.66 1.18
N THR A 35 -2.83 23.30 0.17
CA THR A 35 -4.17 22.76 0.41
C THR A 35 -4.08 21.40 1.11
N GLY A 36 -5.15 20.98 1.78
CA GLY A 36 -5.20 19.67 2.45
C GLY A 36 -4.79 18.48 1.56
N PRO A 37 -5.25 18.37 0.29
CA PRO A 37 -4.81 17.34 -0.63
C PRO A 37 -3.32 17.40 -0.98
N GLU A 38 -2.76 18.60 -1.18
CA GLU A 38 -1.34 18.78 -1.49
C GLU A 38 -0.46 18.39 -0.31
N LEU A 39 -0.84 18.79 0.91
CA LEU A 39 -0.16 18.38 2.13
C LEU A 39 -0.21 16.86 2.31
N THR A 40 -1.38 16.25 2.04
CA THR A 40 -1.55 14.79 2.11
C THR A 40 -0.62 14.08 1.12
N ALA A 41 -0.52 14.58 -0.11
CA ALA A 41 0.37 14.03 -1.12
C ALA A 41 1.86 14.22 -0.77
N LEU A 42 2.22 15.34 -0.13
CA LEU A 42 3.57 15.57 0.38
C LEU A 42 3.90 14.59 1.52
N LEU A 43 3.02 14.43 2.51
CA LEU A 43 3.21 13.48 3.61
C LEU A 43 3.32 12.03 3.10
N ALA A 44 2.47 11.65 2.15
CA ALA A 44 2.55 10.33 1.52
C ALA A 44 3.93 10.11 0.87
N ARG A 45 4.40 11.04 0.04
CA ARG A 45 5.74 10.97 -0.57
C ARG A 45 6.84 10.89 0.48
N LEU A 46 6.77 11.72 1.52
CA LEU A 46 7.75 11.72 2.60
C LEU A 46 7.80 10.37 3.32
N LEU A 47 6.67 9.68 3.52
CA LEU A 47 6.64 8.38 4.19
C LEU A 47 7.04 7.20 3.28
N THR A 48 6.80 7.30 1.97
CA THR A 48 6.89 6.14 1.06
C THR A 48 8.08 6.17 0.11
N ASP A 49 8.59 7.36 -0.24
CA ASP A 49 9.69 7.53 -1.21
C ASP A 49 11.03 7.71 -0.49
N ASP A 50 11.81 6.63 -0.46
CA ASP A 50 13.14 6.59 0.13
C ASP A 50 14.11 7.55 -0.57
N ASP A 51 14.11 7.58 -1.91
CA ASP A 51 15.02 8.41 -2.70
C ASP A 51 14.69 9.90 -2.54
N TYR A 52 13.40 10.25 -2.43
CA TYR A 52 12.96 11.61 -2.12
C TYR A 52 13.50 12.08 -0.76
N ARG A 53 13.41 11.24 0.27
CA ARG A 53 13.95 11.57 1.60
C ARG A 53 15.47 11.68 1.60
N GLU A 54 16.16 10.79 0.88
CA GLU A 54 17.63 10.85 0.76
C GLU A 54 18.07 12.16 0.09
N ARG A 55 17.42 12.55 -1.01
CA ARG A 55 17.71 13.84 -1.67
C ARG A 55 17.38 15.03 -0.77
N LEU A 56 16.25 15.00 -0.06
CA LEU A 56 15.87 16.05 0.87
C LEU A 56 16.91 16.20 2.00
N ALA A 57 17.37 15.09 2.58
CA ALA A 57 18.36 15.11 3.65
C ALA A 57 19.76 15.55 3.16
N ALA A 58 20.15 15.17 1.93
CA ALA A 58 21.47 15.47 1.39
C ALA A 58 21.58 16.90 0.80
N HIS A 59 20.50 17.42 0.22
CA HIS A 59 20.54 18.63 -0.61
C HIS A 59 19.47 19.67 -0.24
N GLY A 60 18.63 19.39 0.76
CA GLY A 60 17.61 20.31 1.24
C GLY A 60 16.36 20.40 0.34
N PRO A 61 15.37 21.24 0.74
CA PRO A 61 14.07 21.33 0.08
C PRO A 61 14.12 21.70 -1.40
N ALA A 62 15.04 22.60 -1.79
CA ALA A 62 15.20 23.04 -3.17
C ALA A 62 15.58 21.91 -4.16
N ALA A 63 16.13 20.80 -3.65
CA ALA A 63 16.50 19.65 -4.48
C ALA A 63 15.32 18.71 -4.79
N VAL A 64 14.20 18.86 -4.09
CA VAL A 64 13.06 17.92 -4.18
C VAL A 64 11.75 18.59 -4.58
N THR A 65 11.67 19.92 -4.53
CA THR A 65 10.48 20.67 -4.97
C THR A 65 10.84 22.05 -5.50
N GLY A 66 10.14 22.48 -6.54
CA GLY A 66 10.12 23.87 -7.01
C GLY A 66 8.91 24.65 -6.50
N ASN A 67 8.00 24.01 -5.74
CA ASN A 67 6.83 24.66 -5.19
C ASN A 67 7.23 25.45 -3.92
N PRO A 68 7.03 26.77 -3.88
CA PRO A 68 7.40 27.60 -2.72
C PRO A 68 6.66 27.20 -1.43
N ALA A 69 5.42 26.71 -1.53
CA ALA A 69 4.63 26.24 -0.39
C ALA A 69 5.22 24.96 0.22
N GLU A 70 5.53 23.97 -0.63
CA GLU A 70 6.19 22.74 -0.19
C GLU A 70 7.59 23.04 0.36
N HIS A 71 8.33 23.93 -0.28
CA HIS A 71 9.66 24.34 0.18
C HIS A 71 9.60 24.90 1.60
N ALA A 72 8.66 25.80 1.88
CA ALA A 72 8.46 26.37 3.21
C ALA A 72 8.14 25.28 4.26
N CYS A 73 7.24 24.34 3.95
CA CYS A 73 6.94 23.21 4.84
C CYS A 73 8.16 22.31 5.07
N LEU A 74 8.89 21.94 4.01
CA LEU A 74 10.02 21.02 4.10
C LEU A 74 11.21 21.63 4.85
N ALA A 75 11.37 22.95 4.83
CA ALA A 75 12.41 23.65 5.58
C ALA A 75 12.23 23.53 7.11
N THR A 76 11.04 23.21 7.60
CA THR A 76 10.76 23.04 9.03
C THR A 76 10.76 21.58 9.49
N VAL A 77 10.96 20.61 8.58
CA VAL A 77 10.87 19.18 8.92
C VAL A 77 12.16 18.69 9.58
N ASP A 78 12.02 18.03 10.74
CA ASP A 78 13.12 17.26 11.34
C ASP A 78 13.37 15.97 10.53
N HIS A 79 14.55 15.87 9.91
CA HIS A 79 14.91 14.72 9.08
C HIS A 79 15.09 13.42 9.87
N GLY A 80 15.53 13.51 11.14
CA GLY A 80 15.71 12.35 12.01
C GLY A 80 14.37 11.76 12.43
N GLU A 81 13.44 12.61 12.86
CA GLU A 81 12.07 12.22 13.19
C GLU A 81 11.33 11.69 11.96
N LEU A 82 11.50 12.32 10.79
CA LEU A 82 10.94 11.83 9.54
C LEU A 82 11.48 10.44 9.19
N ALA A 83 12.79 10.23 9.27
CA ALA A 83 13.40 8.94 8.96
C ALA A 83 12.91 7.83 9.91
N PHE A 84 12.80 8.15 11.21
CA PHE A 84 12.23 7.25 12.20
C PHE A 84 10.77 6.91 11.90
N THR A 85 9.94 7.90 11.63
CA THR A 85 8.52 7.75 11.32
C THR A 85 8.30 6.92 10.06
N ALA A 86 9.04 7.22 8.99
CA ALA A 86 8.98 6.45 7.75
C ALA A 86 9.45 5.00 7.93
N ARG A 87 10.46 4.75 8.79
CA ARG A 87 10.89 3.38 9.13
C ARG A 87 9.82 2.62 9.90
N ARG A 88 9.18 3.28 10.87
CA ARG A 88 8.09 2.70 11.64
C ARG A 88 6.91 2.35 10.72
N PHE A 89 6.44 3.30 9.92
CA PHE A 89 5.39 3.08 8.93
C PHE A 89 5.65 1.85 8.05
N ARG A 90 6.87 1.72 7.50
CA ARG A 90 7.26 0.56 6.67
C ARG A 90 7.30 -0.76 7.46
N THR A 91 7.64 -0.70 8.74
CA THR A 91 7.65 -1.87 9.62
C THR A 91 6.24 -2.33 9.94
N ASP A 92 5.36 -1.38 10.26
CA ASP A 92 3.96 -1.60 10.61
C ASP A 92 3.18 -2.08 9.37
N LEU A 93 3.42 -1.51 8.19
CA LEU A 93 2.85 -2.01 6.93
C LEU A 93 3.26 -3.46 6.63
N TRP A 94 4.48 -3.86 6.98
CA TRP A 94 4.98 -5.19 6.64
C TRP A 94 4.54 -6.27 7.63
N HIS A 95 4.47 -5.97 8.93
CA HIS A 95 4.13 -6.97 9.96
C HIS A 95 2.75 -6.78 10.58
N GLY A 96 2.11 -5.62 10.40
CA GLY A 96 0.90 -5.25 11.12
C GLY A 96 1.11 -5.07 12.62
N ASP A 97 0.06 -4.68 13.33
CA ASP A 97 0.02 -4.60 14.80
C ASP A 97 -0.42 -5.94 15.43
N GLY A 98 0.24 -7.04 15.04
CA GLY A 98 0.14 -8.35 15.70
C GLY A 98 -0.59 -9.46 14.93
N ALA A 99 -1.53 -9.12 14.05
CA ALA A 99 -2.12 -10.06 13.08
C ALA A 99 -2.61 -9.29 11.85
N GLY A 100 -1.96 -9.48 10.70
CA GLY A 100 -2.45 -8.90 9.44
C GLY A 100 -1.46 -8.02 8.68
N GLY A 101 -0.16 -8.26 8.82
CA GLY A 101 0.83 -7.68 7.90
C GLY A 101 1.01 -8.49 6.62
N ILE A 102 1.68 -7.89 5.62
CA ILE A 102 2.11 -8.59 4.40
C ILE A 102 2.91 -9.85 4.72
N ALA A 103 3.75 -9.82 5.76
CA ALA A 103 4.55 -10.97 6.19
C ALA A 103 3.70 -12.17 6.60
N ASP A 104 2.61 -11.92 7.33
CA ASP A 104 1.72 -12.96 7.84
C ASP A 104 0.75 -13.46 6.76
N ALA A 105 0.33 -12.56 5.87
CA ALA A 105 -0.57 -12.89 4.77
C ALA A 105 0.14 -13.73 3.69
N PHE A 106 1.43 -13.49 3.42
CA PHE A 106 2.17 -14.07 2.29
C PHE A 106 3.42 -14.90 2.66
N PRO A 107 3.37 -15.81 3.66
CA PRO A 107 4.58 -16.46 4.15
C PRO A 107 5.28 -17.30 3.08
N ARG A 108 4.53 -18.06 2.26
CA ARG A 108 5.11 -18.92 1.22
C ARG A 108 5.56 -18.10 0.03
N SER A 109 4.75 -17.12 -0.38
CA SER A 109 5.10 -16.26 -1.53
C SER A 109 6.36 -15.44 -1.25
N LEU A 110 6.52 -14.92 -0.03
CA LEU A 110 7.74 -14.20 0.37
C LEU A 110 8.97 -15.11 0.37
N ALA A 111 8.84 -16.36 0.83
CA ALA A 111 9.93 -17.33 0.72
C ALA A 111 10.32 -17.63 -0.73
N LEU A 112 9.34 -17.77 -1.62
CA LEU A 112 9.55 -17.99 -3.05
C LEU A 112 10.19 -16.76 -3.75
N LEU A 113 9.81 -15.54 -3.37
CA LEU A 113 10.41 -14.30 -3.86
C LEU A 113 11.85 -14.13 -3.35
N ALA A 114 12.11 -14.44 -2.08
CA ALA A 114 13.45 -14.40 -1.50
C ALA A 114 14.40 -15.37 -2.21
N ALA A 115 13.95 -16.60 -2.50
CA ALA A 115 14.70 -17.59 -3.28
C ALA A 115 15.05 -17.13 -4.70
N ARG A 116 14.34 -16.12 -5.22
CA ARG A 116 14.58 -15.48 -6.53
C ARG A 116 15.40 -14.19 -6.43
N GLY A 117 16.07 -13.96 -5.30
CA GLY A 117 16.90 -12.76 -5.11
C GLY A 117 16.10 -11.46 -4.94
N ARG A 118 14.84 -11.56 -4.47
CA ARG A 118 14.02 -10.40 -4.10
C ARG A 118 13.88 -10.32 -2.58
N PRO A 119 14.87 -9.75 -1.86
CA PRO A 119 14.79 -9.60 -0.43
C PRO A 119 13.72 -8.58 -0.03
N ARG A 120 13.24 -8.67 1.22
CA ARG A 120 12.24 -7.78 1.79
C ARG A 120 12.48 -6.30 1.50
N ALA A 121 13.69 -5.79 1.74
CA ALA A 121 13.99 -4.36 1.57
C ALA A 121 13.69 -3.88 0.13
N ARG A 122 14.03 -4.71 -0.86
CA ARG A 122 13.73 -4.43 -2.28
C ARG A 122 12.22 -4.48 -2.54
N LEU A 123 11.53 -5.50 -2.03
CA LEU A 123 10.08 -5.65 -2.20
C LEU A 123 9.31 -4.48 -1.59
N VAL A 124 9.65 -4.05 -0.37
CA VAL A 124 9.03 -2.89 0.29
C VAL A 124 9.20 -1.64 -0.55
N ARG A 125 10.44 -1.34 -0.97
CA ARG A 125 10.73 -0.14 -1.76
C ARG A 125 9.98 -0.13 -3.09
N GLU A 126 10.06 -1.23 -3.85
CA GLU A 126 9.41 -1.33 -5.16
C GLU A 126 7.88 -1.36 -5.04
N PHE A 127 7.33 -1.99 -4.01
CA PHE A 127 5.89 -1.99 -3.75
C PHE A 127 5.38 -0.58 -3.45
N LEU A 128 6.03 0.16 -2.55
CA LEU A 128 5.63 1.53 -2.19
C LEU A 128 5.69 2.50 -3.38
N ALA A 129 6.61 2.27 -4.32
CA ALA A 129 6.72 3.03 -5.56
C ALA A 129 5.74 2.55 -6.66
N SER A 130 5.02 1.44 -6.45
CA SER A 130 4.16 0.85 -7.46
C SER A 130 2.80 1.55 -7.56
N PRO A 131 2.16 1.56 -8.74
CA PRO A 131 0.77 2.01 -8.88
C PRO A 131 -0.21 1.22 -8.01
N TRP A 132 0.13 -0.03 -7.66
CA TRP A 132 -0.69 -0.87 -6.79
C TRP A 132 -0.77 -0.33 -5.36
N PHE A 133 0.35 0.16 -4.81
CA PHE A 133 0.31 0.79 -3.49
C PHE A 133 -0.54 2.07 -3.48
N GLY A 134 -0.57 2.82 -4.60
CA GLY A 134 -1.49 3.95 -4.76
C GLY A 134 -2.99 3.58 -4.79
N ARG A 135 -3.32 2.31 -5.05
CA ARG A 135 -4.71 1.79 -4.97
C ARG A 135 -5.08 1.35 -3.56
N PHE A 136 -4.09 0.98 -2.74
CA PHE A 136 -4.28 0.80 -1.31
C PHE A 136 -4.52 2.15 -0.64
N ARG A 137 -5.52 2.23 0.22
CA ARG A 137 -5.84 3.47 0.93
C ARG A 137 -5.49 3.35 2.39
N ALA A 138 -4.38 3.98 2.76
CA ALA A 138 -3.97 4.12 4.15
C ALA A 138 -4.68 5.28 4.88
N LEU A 139 -5.23 6.26 4.14
CA LEU A 139 -5.70 7.52 4.73
C LEU A 139 -7.22 7.66 4.69
N PRO A 140 -7.85 8.01 5.83
CA PRO A 140 -9.28 8.30 5.88
C PRO A 140 -9.61 9.50 4.96
N TYR A 141 -10.85 9.56 4.47
CA TYR A 141 -11.44 10.66 3.68
C TYR A 141 -11.10 10.74 2.18
N THR A 142 -10.26 9.88 1.62
CA THR A 142 -9.99 9.93 0.18
C THR A 142 -11.02 9.18 -0.67
N GLY A 143 -11.87 8.31 -0.07
CA GLY A 143 -12.82 7.39 -0.75
C GLY A 143 -12.45 5.90 -0.58
N GLU A 144 -13.06 4.99 -1.34
CA GLU A 144 -12.88 3.53 -1.21
C GLU A 144 -11.71 2.96 -2.05
N GLY A 145 -10.77 2.23 -1.42
CA GLY A 145 -9.58 1.63 -2.05
C GLY A 145 -9.55 0.12 -1.88
N ILE A 146 -8.52 -0.55 -2.40
CA ILE A 146 -8.36 -2.00 -2.20
C ILE A 146 -7.62 -2.32 -0.90
N SER A 147 -7.70 -3.57 -0.44
CA SER A 147 -6.95 -4.03 0.73
C SER A 147 -5.43 -3.98 0.50
N LEU A 148 -4.65 -3.92 1.58
CA LEU A 148 -3.18 -3.93 1.50
C LEU A 148 -2.66 -5.21 0.84
N GLU A 149 -3.28 -6.34 1.17
CA GLU A 149 -2.93 -7.66 0.65
C GLU A 149 -3.25 -7.79 -0.83
N GLU A 150 -4.40 -7.26 -1.26
CA GLU A 150 -4.78 -7.23 -2.67
C GLU A 150 -3.80 -6.34 -3.47
N ALA A 151 -3.44 -5.17 -2.93
CA ALA A 151 -2.44 -4.30 -3.55
C ALA A 151 -1.06 -4.97 -3.66
N PHE A 152 -0.59 -5.59 -2.57
CA PHE A 152 0.71 -6.26 -2.57
C PHE A 152 0.75 -7.45 -3.53
N ALA A 153 -0.30 -8.27 -3.52
CA ALA A 153 -0.40 -9.41 -4.43
C ALA A 153 -0.44 -8.96 -5.89
N GLY A 154 -1.18 -7.89 -6.22
CA GLY A 154 -1.19 -7.28 -7.55
C GLY A 154 0.21 -6.87 -8.01
N TYR A 155 0.93 -6.11 -7.16
CA TYR A 155 2.33 -5.76 -7.41
C TYR A 155 3.21 -6.99 -7.64
N ALA A 156 3.11 -8.00 -6.77
CA ALA A 156 3.96 -9.18 -6.83
C ALA A 156 3.65 -10.08 -8.03
N MET A 157 2.39 -10.16 -8.47
CA MET A 157 1.97 -10.91 -9.66
C MET A 157 2.42 -10.24 -10.96
N ASP A 158 2.58 -8.91 -10.98
CA ASP A 158 3.13 -8.17 -12.14
C ASP A 158 4.65 -8.27 -12.25
N LEU A 159 5.34 -8.86 -11.26
CA LEU A 159 6.78 -9.07 -11.34
C LEU A 159 7.12 -10.06 -12.46
N PRO A 160 8.20 -9.83 -13.23
CA PRO A 160 8.60 -10.74 -14.32
C PRO A 160 8.81 -12.20 -13.89
N CYS A 161 9.13 -12.44 -12.62
CA CYS A 161 9.35 -13.78 -12.08
C CYS A 161 8.08 -14.52 -11.63
N ALA A 162 6.90 -13.91 -11.80
CA ALA A 162 5.61 -14.47 -11.41
C ALA A 162 4.65 -14.67 -12.61
N ALA A 163 5.15 -14.79 -13.84
CA ALA A 163 4.28 -14.95 -15.00
C ALA A 163 3.56 -16.33 -15.01
N PRO A 164 2.21 -16.39 -15.06
CA PRO A 164 1.47 -17.65 -15.04
C PRO A 164 1.43 -18.38 -16.39
N ASP A 165 1.57 -17.65 -17.50
CA ASP A 165 1.48 -18.23 -18.86
C ASP A 165 2.85 -18.69 -19.40
N GLY A 166 3.90 -18.56 -18.59
CA GLY A 166 5.25 -18.99 -18.95
C GLY A 166 5.45 -20.50 -18.85
N ALA A 167 6.44 -21.00 -19.58
CA ALA A 167 6.89 -22.40 -19.49
C ALA A 167 7.61 -22.71 -18.16
N ASP A 168 7.97 -21.71 -17.36
CA ASP A 168 8.64 -21.88 -16.06
C ASP A 168 7.64 -22.31 -14.97
N PRO A 169 7.69 -23.57 -14.50
CA PRO A 169 6.78 -24.06 -13.46
C PRO A 169 6.98 -23.29 -12.15
N ALA A 170 8.17 -22.76 -11.90
CA ALA A 170 8.47 -22.02 -10.68
C ALA A 170 7.73 -20.67 -10.69
N ALA A 171 7.73 -19.93 -11.80
CA ALA A 171 6.98 -18.69 -11.96
C ALA A 171 5.47 -18.91 -11.77
N GLN A 172 4.93 -19.99 -12.35
CA GLN A 172 3.53 -20.39 -12.11
C GLN A 172 3.26 -20.67 -10.64
N ASP A 173 4.12 -21.45 -9.97
CA ASP A 173 3.98 -21.78 -8.56
C ASP A 173 3.91 -20.52 -7.69
N LEU A 174 4.75 -19.52 -7.99
CA LEU A 174 4.73 -18.23 -7.30
C LEU A 174 3.40 -17.49 -7.54
N TRP A 175 2.96 -17.36 -8.78
CA TRP A 175 1.73 -16.65 -9.11
C TRP A 175 0.50 -17.26 -8.41
N TYR A 176 0.35 -18.58 -8.52
CA TYR A 176 -0.78 -19.27 -7.89
C TYR A 176 -0.70 -19.26 -6.37
N THR A 177 0.51 -19.27 -5.79
CA THR A 177 0.69 -19.16 -4.33
C THR A 177 0.36 -17.75 -3.83
N LEU A 178 0.79 -16.70 -4.55
CA LEU A 178 0.39 -15.31 -4.28
C LEU A 178 -1.13 -15.17 -4.29
N ARG A 179 -1.77 -15.69 -5.34
CA ARG A 179 -3.23 -15.65 -5.46
C ARG A 179 -3.94 -16.44 -4.36
N HIS A 180 -3.40 -17.61 -3.98
CA HIS A 180 -3.94 -18.42 -2.89
C HIS A 180 -3.88 -17.66 -1.56
N GLU A 181 -2.71 -17.15 -1.18
CA GLU A 181 -2.49 -16.41 0.06
C GLU A 181 -3.31 -15.11 0.13
N MET A 182 -3.37 -14.36 -0.97
CA MET A 182 -4.24 -13.18 -1.10
C MET A 182 -5.72 -13.53 -0.86
N LEU A 183 -6.22 -14.63 -1.43
CA LEU A 183 -7.61 -15.05 -1.22
C LEU A 183 -7.88 -15.44 0.23
N LEU A 184 -6.92 -16.07 0.93
CA LEU A 184 -7.08 -16.38 2.35
C LEU A 184 -7.19 -15.11 3.19
N ALA A 185 -6.28 -14.16 2.99
CA ALA A 185 -6.28 -12.90 3.70
C ALA A 185 -7.55 -12.09 3.44
N LEU A 186 -7.92 -11.92 2.16
CA LEU A 186 -9.07 -11.14 1.75
C LEU A 186 -10.40 -11.72 2.26
N LEU A 187 -10.62 -13.03 2.12
CA LEU A 187 -11.85 -13.67 2.62
C LEU A 187 -11.95 -13.58 4.15
N THR A 188 -10.81 -13.65 4.85
CA THR A 188 -10.76 -13.46 6.31
C THR A 188 -11.15 -12.03 6.68
N ALA A 189 -10.58 -11.03 6.00
CA ALA A 189 -10.90 -9.62 6.24
C ALA A 189 -12.39 -9.33 5.97
N LEU A 190 -12.93 -9.77 4.83
CA LEU A 190 -14.34 -9.59 4.46
C LEU A 190 -15.35 -10.18 5.48
N VAL A 191 -14.92 -11.15 6.27
CA VAL A 191 -15.76 -11.79 7.29
C VAL A 191 -15.69 -11.05 8.64
N HIS A 192 -14.50 -10.61 9.03
CA HIS A 192 -14.24 -10.07 10.38
C HIS A 192 -14.32 -8.54 10.46
N GLU A 193 -14.06 -7.84 9.36
CA GLU A 193 -14.09 -6.39 9.31
C GLU A 193 -15.50 -5.87 9.04
N ARG A 194 -16.08 -5.13 10.00
CA ARG A 194 -17.41 -4.51 9.85
C ARG A 194 -17.43 -3.10 10.43
N PRO A 195 -17.70 -2.05 9.62
CA PRO A 195 -17.86 -2.08 8.16
C PRO A 195 -16.53 -2.39 7.45
N VAL A 196 -16.60 -3.00 6.26
CA VAL A 196 -15.41 -3.22 5.43
C VAL A 196 -14.90 -1.86 4.94
N SER A 197 -13.63 -1.54 5.21
CA SER A 197 -13.01 -0.26 4.84
C SER A 197 -12.46 -0.21 3.41
N PHE A 198 -12.52 -1.34 2.70
CA PHE A 198 -11.97 -1.51 1.36
C PHE A 198 -12.98 -2.13 0.37
N ARG A 199 -12.71 -1.97 -0.92
CA ARG A 199 -13.33 -2.70 -2.02
C ARG A 199 -12.44 -3.87 -2.42
N THR A 200 -13.05 -4.88 -3.00
CA THR A 200 -12.30 -5.93 -3.69
C THR A 200 -12.48 -5.79 -5.19
N ASP A 201 -11.36 -5.82 -5.91
CA ASP A 201 -11.34 -5.92 -7.37
C ASP A 201 -11.11 -7.38 -7.83
N VAL A 202 -10.97 -8.32 -6.90
CA VAL A 202 -10.83 -9.75 -7.19
C VAL A 202 -12.16 -10.29 -7.74
N PRO A 203 -12.22 -10.69 -9.03
CA PRO A 203 -13.47 -11.11 -9.63
C PRO A 203 -13.93 -12.46 -9.11
N GLY A 204 -15.25 -12.68 -9.06
CA GLY A 204 -15.84 -13.99 -8.76
C GLY A 204 -15.75 -14.40 -7.29
N ILE A 205 -15.61 -13.44 -6.36
CA ILE A 205 -15.97 -13.66 -4.96
C ILE A 205 -17.49 -13.52 -4.85
N LEU A 206 -18.12 -14.55 -4.27
CA LEU A 206 -19.56 -14.66 -4.13
C LEU A 206 -19.93 -14.45 -2.66
N PRO A 207 -20.86 -13.54 -2.33
CA PRO A 207 -21.43 -13.51 -0.99
C PRO A 207 -22.28 -14.76 -0.76
N THR A 208 -22.23 -15.31 0.46
CA THR A 208 -23.08 -16.41 0.92
C THR A 208 -23.95 -15.95 2.09
N ASP A 209 -24.81 -16.82 2.61
CA ASP A 209 -25.67 -16.47 3.77
C ASP A 209 -24.82 -16.26 5.04
N HIS A 210 -23.62 -16.84 5.06
CA HIS A 210 -22.75 -16.91 6.22
C HIS A 210 -21.33 -16.38 6.00
N GLY A 211 -21.04 -15.75 4.85
CA GLY A 211 -19.72 -15.21 4.56
C GLY A 211 -19.46 -15.06 3.07
N HIS A 212 -18.34 -15.61 2.60
CA HIS A 212 -17.90 -15.46 1.20
C HIS A 212 -17.29 -16.75 0.67
N ALA A 213 -17.45 -16.97 -0.64
CA ALA A 213 -16.89 -18.12 -1.33
C ALA A 213 -16.31 -17.73 -2.69
N THR A 214 -15.30 -18.47 -3.14
CA THR A 214 -14.81 -18.36 -4.50
C THR A 214 -14.20 -19.66 -5.00
N VAL A 215 -14.16 -19.83 -6.32
CA VAL A 215 -13.61 -21.02 -6.97
C VAL A 215 -12.47 -20.60 -7.89
N ARG A 216 -11.37 -21.36 -7.86
CA ARG A 216 -10.18 -21.13 -8.70
C ARG A 216 -9.64 -22.43 -9.25
N THR A 217 -9.15 -22.40 -10.47
CA THR A 217 -8.34 -23.48 -11.04
C THR A 217 -6.88 -23.18 -10.79
N CYS A 218 -6.10 -24.20 -10.45
CA CYS A 218 -4.64 -24.13 -10.36
C CYS A 218 -4.00 -25.47 -10.76
N PRO A 219 -2.69 -25.51 -11.00
CA PRO A 219 -1.97 -26.76 -11.24
C PRO A 219 -2.15 -27.76 -10.10
N ALA A 220 -2.41 -29.03 -10.44
CA ALA A 220 -2.74 -30.10 -9.49
C ALA A 220 -1.67 -30.35 -8.41
N ARG A 221 -0.41 -29.96 -8.68
CA ARG A 221 0.73 -30.07 -7.75
C ARG A 221 0.65 -29.12 -6.55
N LEU A 222 -0.14 -28.04 -6.61
CA LEU A 222 -0.08 -26.96 -5.64
C LEU A 222 -0.92 -27.16 -4.38
N PRO A 223 -2.17 -27.66 -4.42
CA PRO A 223 -2.99 -27.74 -3.21
C PRO A 223 -2.38 -28.58 -2.10
N ALA A 224 -1.67 -29.66 -2.43
CA ALA A 224 -0.95 -30.46 -1.44
C ALA A 224 0.14 -29.64 -0.72
N ARG A 225 0.84 -28.73 -1.43
CA ARG A 225 1.86 -27.83 -0.85
C ARG A 225 1.25 -26.72 0.00
N TRP A 226 0.00 -26.37 -0.26
CA TRP A 226 -0.78 -25.45 0.57
C TRP A 226 -1.43 -26.14 1.78
N GLY A 227 -1.35 -27.47 1.88
CA GLY A 227 -1.89 -28.25 2.99
C GLY A 227 -3.32 -28.76 2.79
N ALA A 228 -3.86 -28.71 1.57
CA ALA A 228 -5.18 -29.28 1.29
C ALA A 228 -5.13 -30.81 1.25
N SER A 229 -6.16 -31.46 1.83
CA SER A 229 -6.35 -32.90 1.70
C SER A 229 -6.72 -33.28 0.26
N ALA A 230 -6.08 -34.34 -0.24
CA ALA A 230 -6.19 -34.76 -1.63
C ALA A 230 -7.61 -35.26 -1.99
N ALA A 231 -8.21 -34.63 -3.00
CA ALA A 231 -9.35 -35.16 -3.76
C ALA A 231 -9.21 -34.84 -5.25
N ALA A 232 -7.96 -34.70 -5.74
CA ALA A 232 -7.69 -34.46 -7.15
C ALA A 232 -7.81 -35.78 -7.93
N ASP A 233 -8.44 -35.73 -9.10
CA ASP A 233 -8.48 -36.87 -10.01
C ASP A 233 -7.05 -37.25 -10.42
N PRO A 234 -6.65 -38.53 -10.27
CA PRO A 234 -5.32 -38.97 -10.64
C PRO A 234 -5.06 -38.70 -12.14
N GLY A 235 -4.03 -37.92 -12.43
CA GLY A 235 -3.61 -37.62 -13.81
C GLY A 235 -4.13 -36.30 -14.39
N SER A 236 -4.95 -35.52 -13.67
CA SER A 236 -5.30 -34.17 -14.11
C SER A 236 -4.11 -33.21 -13.93
N THR A 237 -3.84 -32.36 -14.93
CA THR A 237 -2.82 -31.30 -14.83
C THR A 237 -3.28 -30.15 -13.94
N ASP A 238 -4.59 -29.91 -13.91
CA ASP A 238 -5.23 -28.84 -13.16
C ASP A 238 -6.28 -29.36 -12.19
N VAL A 239 -6.52 -28.62 -11.13
CA VAL A 239 -7.54 -28.92 -10.13
C VAL A 239 -8.33 -27.67 -9.80
N THR A 240 -9.62 -27.85 -9.60
CA THR A 240 -10.51 -26.78 -9.15
C THR A 240 -10.57 -26.79 -7.64
N CYS A 241 -10.25 -25.66 -7.03
CA CYS A 241 -10.30 -25.47 -5.59
C CYS A 241 -11.40 -24.49 -5.21
N LEU A 242 -12.09 -24.82 -4.13
CA LEU A 242 -13.07 -23.97 -3.47
C LEU A 242 -12.40 -23.31 -2.26
N TYR A 243 -12.65 -22.02 -2.10
CA TYR A 243 -12.31 -21.20 -0.96
C TYR A 243 -13.62 -20.75 -0.32
N VAL A 244 -13.78 -20.96 0.97
CA VAL A 244 -14.95 -20.49 1.73
C VAL A 244 -14.49 -19.92 3.05
N CYS A 245 -15.04 -18.78 3.44
CA CYS A 245 -14.84 -18.22 4.77
C CYS A 245 -16.18 -17.82 5.39
N THR A 246 -16.32 -18.12 6.68
CA THR A 246 -17.45 -17.78 7.54
C THR A 246 -16.91 -17.17 8.84
N PRO A 247 -17.71 -16.45 9.64
CA PRO A 247 -17.27 -15.92 10.94
C PRO A 247 -16.71 -16.94 11.93
N ARG A 248 -16.94 -18.24 11.69
CA ARG A 248 -16.48 -19.33 12.57
C ARG A 248 -15.25 -20.05 12.05
N ALA A 249 -15.06 -20.09 10.74
CA ALA A 249 -14.03 -20.92 10.12
C ALA A 249 -13.78 -20.53 8.67
N MET A 250 -12.55 -20.80 8.23
CA MET A 250 -12.14 -20.83 6.84
C MET A 250 -11.92 -22.27 6.38
N ALA A 251 -12.35 -22.59 5.16
CA ALA A 251 -12.11 -23.86 4.50
C ALA A 251 -11.57 -23.64 3.08
N PHE A 252 -10.61 -24.48 2.69
CA PHE A 252 -10.04 -24.50 1.37
C PHE A 252 -9.75 -25.94 0.94
N GLY A 253 -10.03 -26.27 -0.32
CA GLY A 253 -9.57 -27.53 -0.88
C GLY A 253 -10.08 -27.84 -2.29
N PRO A 254 -9.54 -28.90 -2.92
CA PRO A 254 -10.04 -29.44 -4.18
C PRO A 254 -11.52 -29.80 -4.11
N VAL A 255 -12.26 -29.48 -5.17
CA VAL A 255 -13.65 -29.87 -5.38
C VAL A 255 -13.84 -30.38 -6.79
N SER A 256 -14.88 -31.20 -7.00
CA SER A 256 -15.22 -31.65 -8.35
C SER A 256 -15.72 -30.47 -9.19
N ARG A 257 -15.50 -30.55 -10.50
CA ARG A 257 -15.97 -29.54 -11.47
C ARG A 257 -17.49 -29.32 -11.37
N ARG A 258 -18.24 -30.37 -11.03
CA ARG A 258 -19.68 -30.31 -10.78
C ARG A 258 -20.05 -29.37 -9.62
N VAL A 259 -19.32 -29.45 -8.50
CA VAL A 259 -19.53 -28.56 -7.36
C VAL A 259 -19.14 -27.12 -7.70
N ALA A 260 -18.03 -26.95 -8.41
CA ALA A 260 -17.59 -25.64 -8.90
C ALA A 260 -18.63 -24.96 -9.80
N ASP A 261 -19.10 -25.67 -10.84
CA ASP A 261 -20.10 -25.16 -11.79
C ASP A 261 -21.41 -24.79 -11.09
N ALA A 262 -21.86 -25.62 -10.14
CA ALA A 262 -23.03 -25.37 -9.32
C ALA A 262 -22.91 -24.08 -8.48
N LEU A 263 -21.72 -23.74 -8.00
CA LEU A 263 -21.52 -22.49 -7.24
C LEU A 263 -21.51 -21.26 -8.15
N LEU A 264 -20.93 -21.39 -9.35
CA LEU A 264 -20.78 -20.30 -10.32
C LEU A 264 -22.06 -20.00 -11.12
N ARG A 265 -23.02 -20.93 -11.21
CA ARG A 265 -24.30 -20.75 -11.94
C ARG A 265 -25.50 -20.70 -10.99
N PRO A 266 -25.85 -19.54 -10.41
CA PRO A 266 -27.05 -19.40 -9.58
C PRO A 266 -28.33 -19.68 -10.38
N GLY A 267 -29.31 -20.36 -9.76
CA GLY A 267 -30.66 -20.55 -10.30
C GLY A 267 -30.92 -21.91 -10.94
N GLU A 268 -29.90 -22.75 -11.15
CA GLU A 268 -30.12 -24.13 -11.61
C GLU A 268 -30.59 -25.04 -10.44
N PRO A 269 -31.53 -25.98 -10.66
CA PRO A 269 -32.01 -26.90 -9.61
C PRO A 269 -30.90 -27.77 -9.00
N GLU A 270 -29.83 -27.98 -9.76
CA GLU A 270 -28.64 -28.69 -9.31
C GLU A 270 -27.72 -27.81 -8.44
N ALA A 271 -27.57 -26.55 -8.82
CA ALA A 271 -26.87 -25.54 -8.02
C ALA A 271 -27.50 -25.39 -6.64
N GLU A 272 -28.84 -25.32 -6.57
CA GLU A 272 -29.54 -25.19 -5.29
C GLU A 272 -29.40 -26.44 -4.41
N ARG A 273 -29.40 -27.65 -5.02
CA ARG A 273 -29.13 -28.89 -4.29
C ARG A 273 -27.73 -28.92 -3.68
N VAL A 274 -26.73 -28.45 -4.41
CA VAL A 274 -25.34 -28.34 -3.91
C VAL A 274 -25.26 -27.30 -2.79
N ARG A 275 -25.84 -26.11 -2.96
CA ARG A 275 -25.89 -25.07 -1.91
C ARG A 275 -26.60 -25.55 -0.65
N GLN A 276 -27.72 -26.26 -0.79
CA GLN A 276 -28.44 -26.85 0.34
C GLN A 276 -27.63 -27.95 1.04
N ALA A 277 -26.82 -28.72 0.31
CA ALA A 277 -25.89 -29.67 0.92
C ALA A 277 -24.76 -28.98 1.68
N LEU A 278 -24.24 -27.85 1.17
CA LEU A 278 -23.22 -27.04 1.84
C LEU A 278 -23.78 -26.28 3.06
N ARG A 279 -25.00 -25.74 2.98
CA ARG A 279 -25.74 -25.14 4.11
C ARG A 279 -25.89 -26.12 5.27
N ARG A 280 -26.27 -27.37 4.97
CA ARG A 280 -26.37 -28.45 5.97
C ARG A 280 -25.04 -28.77 6.66
N ARG A 281 -23.91 -28.41 6.04
CA ARG A 281 -22.56 -28.55 6.60
C ARG A 281 -22.05 -27.26 7.23
N GLY A 282 -22.83 -26.18 7.24
CA GLY A 282 -22.46 -24.87 7.77
C GLY A 282 -21.45 -24.12 6.92
N ILE A 283 -21.31 -24.46 5.63
CA ILE A 283 -20.32 -23.90 4.71
C ILE A 283 -20.91 -22.80 3.83
N TRP A 284 -22.20 -22.89 3.49
CA TRP A 284 -22.88 -21.93 2.59
C TRP A 284 -23.95 -21.14 3.34
#